data_AF-A0A2V5W066-F1
#
_entry.id   AF-A0A2V5W066-F1
#
_cell.length_a   1.000
_cell.length_b   1.000
_cell.length_c   1.000
_cell.angle_alpha   90.00
_cell.angle_beta   90.00
_cell.angle_gamma   90.00
#
_symmetry.space_group_name_H-M   'P 1'
#
loop_
_entity.id
_entity.type
_entity.pdbx_description
1 polymer ?
#
loop_
_entity_poly.entity_id
_entity_poly.type
_entity_poly.pdbx_seq_one_letter_code
_entity_poly.pdbx_strand_id
1 'polypeptide(L)'
;MDPGKLGELHESSRATASGFSQLKNAEIFAAIGDGAAGNLGSDADRRGRIAINVGTSAAVRMLEHNRQHLRPVPFGLFRYAVDGERTVVGGAISNAGNLHRWCLRELRLSERESISLQRSLAASDDLAVLPFWVGERAPTWPESLRGAILGLTQSTDAAEILRATTCAAFYRLADILELLEVKNGR
;
A
#
# COMPACT_ATOMS: atom_id res chain seq x y z
N MET A 1 26.63 -3.47 11.44
CA MET A 1 25.77 -3.48 12.65
C MET A 1 26.25 -4.63 13.50
N ASP A 2 26.47 -4.42 14.80
CA ASP A 2 26.89 -5.49 15.73
C ASP A 2 25.70 -6.41 16.01
N PRO A 3 25.76 -7.72 15.66
CA PRO A 3 24.66 -8.65 15.87
C PRO A 3 24.23 -8.77 17.33
N GLY A 4 25.15 -8.54 18.28
CA GLY A 4 24.85 -8.59 19.72
C GLY A 4 23.96 -7.44 20.22
N LYS A 5 23.67 -6.45 19.37
CA LYS A 5 22.75 -5.34 19.66
C LYS A 5 21.34 -5.55 19.09
N LEU A 6 21.11 -6.65 18.36
CA LEU A 6 19.79 -7.03 17.86
C LEU A 6 19.05 -7.82 18.95
N GLY A 7 17.75 -7.57 19.09
CA GLY A 7 16.91 -8.39 19.96
C GLY A 7 16.79 -9.82 19.45
N GLU A 8 16.57 -10.78 20.35
CA GLU A 8 16.24 -12.15 19.98
C GLU A 8 14.85 -12.22 19.31
N LEU A 9 14.70 -13.13 18.34
CA LEU A 9 13.43 -13.41 17.70
C LEU A 9 12.67 -14.45 18.53
N HIS A 10 11.44 -14.11 18.94
CA HIS A 10 10.55 -15.00 19.69
C HIS A 10 9.17 -15.02 19.02
N GLU A 11 8.48 -16.16 19.04
CA GLU A 11 7.06 -16.25 18.62
C GLU A 11 6.11 -15.75 19.71
N SER A 12 6.51 -15.92 20.97
CA SER A 12 5.81 -15.43 22.14
C SER A 12 6.84 -15.20 23.25
N SER A 13 6.57 -14.25 24.14
CA SER A 13 7.34 -14.09 25.35
C SER A 13 6.39 -13.91 26.52
N ARG A 14 6.67 -14.56 27.65
CA ARG A 14 6.00 -14.16 28.89
C ARG A 14 6.54 -12.79 29.26
N ALA A 15 5.72 -11.77 29.18
CA ALA A 15 6.15 -10.48 29.70
C ALA A 15 6.42 -10.61 31.19
N THR A 16 7.61 -10.19 31.59
CA THR A 16 7.82 -9.59 32.90
C THR A 16 7.01 -8.29 32.92
N ALA A 17 5.69 -8.40 33.12
CA ALA A 17 4.77 -7.27 33.25
C ALA A 17 4.97 -6.58 34.61
N SER A 18 6.21 -6.18 34.91
CA SER A 18 6.58 -5.55 36.17
C SER A 18 5.94 -4.16 36.36
N GLY A 19 5.32 -3.59 35.32
CA GLY A 19 4.66 -2.28 35.35
C GLY A 19 3.13 -2.27 35.20
N PHE A 20 2.48 -3.40 34.88
CA PHE A 20 1.04 -3.44 34.61
C PHE A 20 0.36 -4.61 35.35
N SER A 21 -0.09 -4.35 36.58
CA SER A 21 -0.68 -5.37 37.45
C SER A 21 -1.95 -6.01 36.89
N GLN A 22 -2.68 -5.29 36.03
CA GLN A 22 -3.87 -5.79 35.33
C GLN A 22 -3.53 -6.88 34.30
N LEU A 23 -2.29 -6.90 33.80
CA LEU A 23 -1.82 -7.84 32.77
C LEU A 23 -1.05 -9.02 33.36
N LYS A 24 -1.04 -9.22 34.69
CA LYS A 24 -0.19 -10.23 35.35
C LYS A 24 -0.39 -11.66 34.82
N ASN A 25 -1.59 -11.95 34.32
CA ASN A 25 -1.98 -13.27 33.80
C ASN A 25 -2.20 -13.25 32.28
N ALA A 26 -1.95 -12.12 31.61
CA ALA A 26 -2.16 -12.02 30.17
C ALA A 26 -1.01 -12.74 29.43
N GLU A 27 -1.37 -13.54 28.44
CA GLU A 27 -0.40 -14.08 27.50
C GLU A 27 0.02 -12.98 26.52
N ILE A 28 1.33 -12.82 26.32
CA ILE A 28 1.88 -11.82 25.41
C ILE A 28 2.47 -12.54 24.21
N PHE A 29 1.92 -12.23 23.05
CA PHE A 29 2.41 -12.73 21.77
C PHE A 29 3.40 -11.74 21.17
N ALA A 30 4.34 -12.25 20.37
CA ALA A 30 5.26 -11.38 19.66
C ALA A 30 4.49 -10.49 18.67
N ALA A 31 4.94 -9.24 18.54
CA ALA A 31 4.36 -8.33 17.58
C ALA A 31 4.69 -8.81 16.16
N ILE A 32 3.66 -8.88 15.31
CA ILE A 32 3.82 -9.08 13.88
C ILE A 32 3.83 -7.72 13.17
N GLY A 33 4.57 -7.62 12.06
CA GLY A 33 4.61 -6.40 11.27
C GLY A 33 3.23 -5.99 10.76
N ASP A 34 2.92 -4.69 10.79
CA ASP A 34 1.59 -4.15 10.48
C ASP A 34 1.05 -4.61 9.12
N GLY A 35 1.87 -4.67 8.08
CA GLY A 35 1.46 -5.09 6.76
C GLY A 35 1.18 -6.60 6.69
N ALA A 36 1.88 -7.41 7.50
CA ALA A 36 1.60 -8.84 7.61
C ALA A 36 0.29 -9.06 8.38
N ALA A 37 0.11 -8.34 9.50
CA ALA A 37 -1.12 -8.33 10.27
C ALA A 37 -2.32 -7.91 9.42
N GLY A 38 -2.20 -6.82 8.67
CA GLY A 38 -3.26 -6.31 7.80
C GLY A 38 -3.60 -7.28 6.67
N ASN A 39 -2.61 -8.00 6.12
CA ASN A 39 -2.85 -9.01 5.10
C ASN A 39 -3.62 -10.22 5.67
N LEU A 40 -3.18 -10.74 6.83
CA LEU A 40 -3.87 -11.86 7.50
C LEU A 40 -5.28 -11.46 7.99
N GLY A 41 -5.40 -10.27 8.60
CA GLY A 41 -6.67 -9.75 9.13
C GLY A 41 -7.70 -9.41 8.06
N SER A 42 -7.30 -9.32 6.79
CA SER A 42 -8.19 -9.10 5.64
C SER A 42 -8.63 -10.40 4.96
N ASP A 43 -8.44 -11.56 5.61
CA ASP A 43 -8.73 -12.89 5.03
C ASP A 43 -7.95 -13.15 3.71
N ALA A 44 -6.79 -12.49 3.55
CA ALA A 44 -5.85 -12.71 2.45
C ALA A 44 -4.71 -13.66 2.87
N ASP A 45 -5.07 -14.68 3.65
CA ASP A 45 -4.15 -15.66 4.24
C ASP A 45 -3.90 -16.91 3.37
N ARG A 46 -4.54 -16.96 2.19
CA ARG A 46 -4.50 -18.08 1.25
C ARG A 46 -4.03 -17.63 -0.12
N ARG A 47 -3.48 -18.58 -0.88
CA ARG A 47 -3.12 -18.40 -2.29
C ARG A 47 -4.29 -17.84 -3.10
N GLY A 48 -3.98 -16.93 -4.02
CA GLY A 48 -4.97 -16.29 -4.89
C GLY A 48 -5.72 -15.13 -4.25
N ARG A 49 -5.39 -14.74 -3.02
CA ARG A 49 -5.97 -13.57 -2.36
C ARG A 49 -4.94 -12.46 -2.19
N ILE A 50 -5.40 -11.23 -2.41
CA ILE A 50 -4.58 -10.04 -2.38
C ILE A 50 -5.24 -9.05 -1.44
N ALA A 51 -4.46 -8.51 -0.51
CA ALA A 51 -4.90 -7.42 0.35
C ALA A 51 -4.49 -6.09 -0.28
N ILE A 52 -5.48 -5.21 -0.50
CA ILE A 52 -5.26 -3.83 -0.91
C ILE A 52 -5.73 -2.94 0.24
N ASN A 53 -4.81 -2.14 0.79
CA ASN A 53 -5.16 -1.11 1.76
C ASN A 53 -4.97 0.27 1.12
N VAL A 54 -5.99 1.12 1.22
CA VAL A 54 -5.95 2.49 0.73
C VAL A 54 -6.35 3.42 1.88
N GLY A 55 -5.36 4.15 2.41
CA GLY A 55 -5.54 5.21 3.39
C GLY A 55 -4.83 6.47 2.91
N THR A 56 -4.13 7.17 3.82
CA THR A 56 -3.24 8.29 3.43
C THR A 56 -2.24 7.87 2.34
N SER A 57 -1.71 6.67 2.46
CA SER A 57 -0.89 5.96 1.47
C SER A 57 -1.58 4.64 1.10
N ALA A 58 -1.06 3.87 0.15
CA ALA A 58 -1.67 2.59 -0.22
C ALA A 58 -0.65 1.47 -0.42
N ALA A 59 -1.10 0.23 -0.33
CA ALA A 59 -0.27 -0.94 -0.53
C ALA A 59 -1.07 -2.13 -1.08
N VAL A 60 -0.42 -2.90 -1.96
CA VAL A 60 -0.91 -4.18 -2.48
C VAL A 60 0.02 -5.27 -1.96
N ARG A 61 -0.56 -6.32 -1.38
CA ARG A 61 0.18 -7.40 -0.74
C ARG A 61 -0.45 -8.74 -1.01
N MET A 62 0.39 -9.77 -1.06
CA MET A 62 -0.02 -11.15 -1.24
C MET A 62 0.82 -12.03 -0.33
N LEU A 63 0.19 -13.06 0.24
CA LEU A 63 0.87 -14.07 1.02
C LEU A 63 1.47 -15.14 0.10
N GLU A 64 2.75 -15.42 0.29
CA GLU A 64 3.45 -16.56 -0.30
C GLU A 64 3.67 -17.63 0.78
N HIS A 65 3.44 -18.89 0.40
CA HIS A 65 3.70 -20.05 1.25
C HIS A 65 4.92 -20.81 0.72
N ASN A 66 5.55 -21.59 1.62
CA ASN A 66 6.75 -22.38 1.36
C ASN A 66 7.98 -21.47 1.15
N ARG A 67 8.45 -20.91 2.27
CA ARG A 67 9.62 -20.02 2.33
C ARG A 67 10.90 -20.64 1.74
N GLN A 68 10.99 -21.97 1.67
CA GLN A 68 12.14 -22.69 1.12
C GLN A 68 12.22 -22.63 -0.42
N HIS A 69 11.10 -22.31 -1.10
CA HIS A 69 11.02 -22.28 -2.57
C HIS A 69 10.55 -20.91 -3.08
N LEU A 70 11.05 -19.83 -2.47
CA LEU A 70 10.68 -18.47 -2.86
C LEU A 70 11.37 -18.02 -4.14
N ARG A 71 10.58 -17.42 -5.03
CA ARG A 71 11.09 -16.77 -6.24
C ARG A 71 11.76 -15.43 -5.89
N PRO A 72 12.72 -14.93 -6.69
CA PRO A 72 13.25 -13.59 -6.51
C PRO A 72 12.16 -12.52 -6.55
N VAL A 73 12.23 -11.56 -5.64
CA VAL A 73 11.30 -10.41 -5.59
C VAL A 73 11.60 -9.47 -6.75
N PRO A 74 10.61 -9.09 -7.58
CA PRO A 74 10.80 -8.08 -8.61
C PRO A 74 11.36 -6.78 -8.03
N PHE A 75 12.22 -6.10 -8.80
CA PHE A 75 12.65 -4.75 -8.43
C PHE A 75 11.43 -3.87 -8.17
N GLY A 76 11.49 -3.09 -7.10
CA GLY A 76 10.37 -2.24 -6.70
C GLY A 76 9.50 -2.80 -5.58
N LEU A 77 9.47 -4.13 -5.41
CA LEU A 77 8.66 -4.80 -4.39
C LEU A 77 9.50 -5.17 -3.16
N PHE A 78 8.82 -5.38 -2.04
CA PHE A 78 9.41 -5.89 -0.80
C PHE A 78 8.94 -7.31 -0.50
N ARG A 79 9.71 -8.03 0.32
CA ARG A 79 9.28 -9.27 0.98
C ARG A 79 9.74 -9.29 2.44
N TYR A 80 8.87 -9.74 3.32
CA TYR A 80 9.11 -9.83 4.77
C TYR A 80 8.42 -11.07 5.32
N ALA A 81 9.04 -11.68 6.34
CA ALA A 81 8.54 -12.90 6.95
C ALA A 81 7.30 -12.62 7.80
N VAL A 82 6.35 -13.55 7.73
CA VAL A 82 5.21 -13.62 8.66
C VAL A 82 5.55 -14.59 9.78
N ASP A 83 6.06 -15.77 9.39
CA ASP A 83 6.53 -16.84 10.26
C ASP A 83 7.59 -17.68 9.52
N GLY A 84 7.91 -18.87 10.06
CA GLY A 84 8.88 -19.80 9.47
C GLY A 84 8.54 -20.29 8.06
N GLU A 85 7.26 -20.28 7.68
CA GLU A 85 6.77 -20.91 6.44
C GLU A 85 6.21 -19.90 5.43
N ARG A 86 5.76 -18.74 5.91
CA ARG A 86 4.98 -17.77 5.14
C ARG A 86 5.68 -16.42 5.09
N THR A 87 5.59 -15.78 3.92
CA THR A 87 6.12 -14.42 3.71
C THR A 87 5.07 -13.58 3.01
N VAL A 88 5.05 -12.28 3.29
CA VAL A 88 4.27 -11.32 2.49
C VAL A 88 5.19 -10.67 1.49
N VAL A 89 4.75 -10.66 0.23
CA VAL A 89 5.35 -9.89 -0.87
C VAL A 89 4.39 -8.78 -1.26
N GLY A 90 4.91 -7.61 -1.62
CA GLY A 90 4.05 -6.49 -2.00
C GLY A 90 4.79 -5.24 -2.39
N GLY A 91 4.02 -4.22 -2.73
CA GLY A 91 4.49 -2.87 -2.99
C GLY A 91 3.60 -1.87 -2.26
N ALA A 92 4.18 -0.72 -1.95
CA ALA A 92 3.45 0.38 -1.33
C ALA A 92 3.74 1.69 -2.05
N ILE A 93 2.71 2.48 -2.27
CA ILE A 93 2.77 3.82 -2.82
C ILE A 93 2.57 4.84 -1.70
N SER A 94 3.14 6.03 -1.85
CA SER A 94 3.08 7.16 -0.92
C SER A 94 1.94 8.11 -1.25
N ASN A 95 1.45 8.10 -2.49
CA ASN A 95 0.42 9.01 -2.98
C ASN A 95 -0.88 8.25 -3.26
N ALA A 96 -1.85 8.36 -2.34
CA ALA A 96 -3.18 7.77 -2.46
C ALA A 96 -4.24 8.71 -1.86
N GLY A 97 -4.73 8.43 -0.65
CA GLY A 97 -5.72 9.28 0.00
C GLY A 97 -5.20 10.67 0.38
N ASN A 98 -3.90 10.84 0.62
CA ASN A 98 -3.31 12.18 0.78
C ASN A 98 -3.45 13.03 -0.49
N LEU A 99 -3.26 12.42 -1.66
CA LEU A 99 -3.38 13.08 -2.95
C LEU A 99 -4.84 13.43 -3.24
N HIS A 100 -5.78 12.54 -2.94
CA HIS A 100 -7.21 12.85 -2.98
C HIS A 100 -7.57 14.04 -2.08
N ARG A 101 -7.13 14.02 -0.82
CA ARG A 101 -7.36 15.14 0.12
C ARG A 101 -6.73 16.45 -0.35
N TRP A 102 -5.57 16.39 -1.00
CA TRP A 102 -4.95 17.54 -1.63
C TRP A 102 -5.85 18.10 -2.74
N CYS A 103 -6.37 17.26 -3.65
CA CYS A 103 -7.29 17.69 -4.70
C CYS A 103 -8.55 18.35 -4.12
N LEU A 104 -9.19 17.75 -3.11
CA LEU A 104 -10.40 18.35 -2.50
C LEU A 104 -10.12 19.76 -1.97
N ARG A 105 -8.99 19.94 -1.27
CA ARG A 105 -8.60 21.22 -0.71
C ARG A 105 -8.27 22.26 -1.79
N GLU A 106 -7.39 21.92 -2.73
CA GLU A 106 -6.90 22.90 -3.72
C GLU A 106 -7.91 23.21 -4.81
N LEU A 107 -8.74 22.23 -5.19
CA LEU A 107 -9.81 22.41 -6.17
C LEU A 107 -11.12 22.89 -5.53
N ARG A 108 -11.12 23.09 -4.20
CA ARG A 108 -12.27 23.56 -3.42
C ARG A 108 -13.52 22.70 -3.58
N LEU A 109 -13.33 21.38 -3.60
CA LEU A 109 -14.39 20.39 -3.70
C LEU A 109 -14.73 19.84 -2.30
N SER A 110 -16.01 19.60 -2.04
CA SER A 110 -16.45 18.85 -0.87
C SER A 110 -16.35 17.34 -1.08
N GLU A 111 -16.31 16.57 0.01
CA GLU A 111 -16.37 15.10 -0.05
C GLU A 111 -17.65 14.60 -0.73
N ARG A 112 -18.78 15.30 -0.54
CA ARG A 112 -20.04 14.95 -1.17
C ARG A 112 -19.97 15.11 -2.68
N GLU A 113 -19.44 16.24 -3.16
CA GLU A 113 -19.26 16.51 -4.58
C GLU A 113 -18.31 15.49 -5.21
N SER A 114 -17.20 15.18 -4.54
CA SER A 114 -16.23 14.16 -4.97
C SER A 114 -16.89 12.82 -5.30
N ILE A 115 -17.73 12.29 -4.41
CA ILE A 115 -18.43 11.02 -4.61
C ILE A 115 -19.37 11.08 -5.82
N SER A 116 -20.15 12.17 -5.96
CA SER A 116 -21.06 12.32 -7.09
C SER A 116 -20.32 12.45 -8.42
N LEU A 117 -19.25 13.23 -8.44
CA LEU A 117 -18.45 13.53 -9.64
C LEU A 117 -17.72 12.28 -10.14
N GLN A 118 -17.13 11.50 -9.23
CA GLN A 118 -16.46 10.25 -9.59
C GLN A 118 -17.41 9.19 -10.17
N ARG A 119 -18.71 9.25 -9.85
CA ARG A 119 -19.74 8.34 -10.38
C ARG A 119 -20.32 8.79 -11.71
N SER A 120 -20.37 10.09 -11.97
CA SER A 120 -21.07 10.65 -13.12
C SER A 120 -20.20 10.87 -14.36
N LEU A 121 -18.88 10.97 -14.19
CA LEU A 121 -17.96 11.19 -15.30
C LEU A 121 -17.79 9.91 -16.12
N ALA A 122 -18.04 10.00 -17.42
CA ALA A 122 -17.61 8.97 -18.36
C ALA A 122 -16.08 8.83 -18.32
N ALA A 123 -15.57 7.66 -18.69
CA ALA A 123 -14.14 7.49 -18.83
C ALA A 123 -13.61 8.39 -19.97
N SER A 124 -13.00 9.52 -19.61
CA SER A 124 -12.12 10.29 -20.50
C SER A 124 -10.68 10.06 -20.05
N ASP A 125 -9.80 9.82 -21.03
CA ASP A 125 -8.35 9.62 -20.87
C ASP A 125 -7.56 10.85 -21.32
N ASP A 126 -8.20 12.01 -21.39
CA ASP A 126 -7.59 13.24 -21.94
C ASP A 126 -6.55 13.85 -21.01
N LEU A 127 -6.59 13.52 -19.71
CA LEU A 127 -5.62 13.96 -18.71
C LEU A 127 -4.68 12.84 -18.30
N ALA A 128 -3.38 13.07 -18.43
CA ALA A 128 -2.34 12.21 -17.87
C ALA A 128 -1.77 12.84 -16.58
N VAL A 129 -1.72 12.06 -15.50
CA VAL A 129 -1.23 12.53 -14.20
C VAL A 129 -0.07 11.66 -13.72
N LEU A 130 1.04 12.30 -13.35
CA LEU A 130 2.13 11.70 -12.59
C LEU A 130 1.91 11.99 -11.11
N PRO A 131 1.55 11.01 -10.26
CA PRO A 131 1.02 11.28 -8.92
C PRO A 131 2.12 11.48 -7.85
N PHE A 132 3.26 12.12 -8.15
CA PHE A 132 4.44 12.12 -7.25
C PHE A 132 4.52 13.36 -6.32
N TRP A 133 3.44 13.66 -5.59
CA TRP A 133 3.35 14.87 -4.76
C TRP A 133 4.36 14.90 -3.61
N VAL A 134 4.63 13.75 -2.99
CA VAL A 134 5.58 13.61 -1.87
C VAL A 134 6.75 12.69 -2.21
N GLY A 135 7.13 12.63 -3.50
CA GLY A 135 7.96 11.54 -4.02
C GLY A 135 7.18 10.22 -4.03
N GLU A 136 7.79 9.13 -4.49
CA GLU A 136 7.09 7.84 -4.58
C GLU A 136 8.01 6.66 -4.29
N ARG A 137 7.40 5.58 -3.79
CA ARG A 137 8.04 4.30 -3.51
C ARG A 137 7.77 3.35 -4.67
N ALA A 138 7.09 2.23 -4.42
CA ALA A 138 6.89 1.20 -5.44
C ALA A 138 6.09 1.71 -6.66
N PRO A 139 6.21 1.03 -7.80
CA PRO A 139 7.24 0.05 -8.14
C PRO A 139 8.58 0.65 -8.58
N THR A 140 8.69 1.95 -8.85
CA THR A 140 9.87 2.52 -9.52
C THR A 140 10.80 3.35 -8.63
N TRP A 141 10.42 3.60 -7.37
CA TRP A 141 11.14 4.40 -6.38
C TRP A 141 11.63 5.78 -6.88
N PRO A 142 10.78 6.59 -7.53
CA PRO A 142 11.20 7.87 -8.07
C PRO A 142 11.16 8.97 -7.00
N GLU A 143 12.03 8.87 -5.99
CA GLU A 143 12.04 9.77 -4.82
C GLU A 143 12.27 11.24 -5.19
N SER A 144 13.03 11.50 -6.26
CA SER A 144 13.33 12.85 -6.72
C SER A 144 12.28 13.42 -7.70
N LEU A 145 11.37 12.59 -8.22
CA LEU A 145 10.36 13.08 -9.16
C LEU A 145 9.28 13.90 -8.44
N ARG A 146 8.53 14.67 -9.24
CA ARG A 146 7.47 15.56 -8.79
C ARG A 146 6.21 15.29 -9.59
N GLY A 147 5.10 15.72 -9.01
CA GLY A 147 3.79 15.62 -9.63
C GLY A 147 3.67 16.41 -10.93
N ALA A 148 2.89 15.90 -11.88
CA ALA A 148 2.56 16.60 -13.12
C ALA A 148 1.14 16.27 -13.58
N ILE A 149 0.48 17.24 -14.20
CA ILE A 149 -0.80 17.08 -14.89
C ILE A 149 -0.59 17.56 -16.32
N LEU A 150 -0.92 16.70 -17.29
CA LEU A 150 -0.72 16.92 -18.72
C LEU A 150 -2.06 16.78 -19.43
N GLY A 151 -2.25 17.53 -20.53
CA GLY A 151 -3.47 17.48 -21.34
C GLY A 151 -4.57 18.48 -20.96
N LEU A 152 -4.29 19.45 -20.09
CA LEU A 152 -5.25 20.51 -19.74
C LEU A 152 -5.69 21.29 -20.99
N THR A 153 -6.99 21.50 -21.11
CA THR A 153 -7.61 22.39 -22.10
C THR A 153 -8.49 23.43 -21.42
N GLN A 154 -9.05 24.37 -22.18
CA GLN A 154 -9.97 25.38 -21.62
C GLN A 154 -11.26 24.75 -21.06
N SER A 155 -11.64 23.56 -21.51
CA SER A 155 -12.82 22.86 -20.99
C SER A 155 -12.52 22.01 -19.77
N THR A 156 -11.25 21.86 -19.37
CA THR A 156 -10.89 21.02 -18.23
C THR A 156 -11.42 21.59 -16.92
N ASP A 157 -12.16 20.77 -16.18
CA ASP A 157 -12.72 21.15 -14.88
C ASP A 157 -12.05 20.48 -13.67
N ALA A 158 -12.43 20.91 -12.47
CA ALA A 158 -11.93 20.38 -11.20
C ALA A 158 -12.27 18.90 -11.00
N ALA A 159 -13.40 18.43 -11.55
CA ALA A 159 -13.86 17.06 -11.41
C ALA A 159 -12.99 16.10 -12.24
N GLU A 160 -12.64 16.51 -13.45
CA GLU A 160 -11.72 15.79 -14.33
C GLU A 160 -10.33 15.66 -13.71
N ILE A 161 -9.80 16.75 -13.13
CA ILE A 161 -8.51 16.73 -12.42
C ILE A 161 -8.56 15.78 -11.23
N LEU A 162 -9.60 15.86 -10.39
CA LEU A 162 -9.77 14.98 -9.23
C LEU A 162 -9.83 13.51 -9.66
N ARG A 163 -10.61 13.20 -10.70
CA ARG A 163 -10.76 11.84 -11.25
C ARG A 163 -9.44 11.34 -11.81
N ALA A 164 -8.78 12.08 -12.71
CA ALA A 164 -7.54 11.68 -13.33
C ALA A 164 -6.43 11.47 -12.30
N THR A 165 -6.35 12.35 -11.30
CA THR A 165 -5.38 12.23 -10.20
C THR A 165 -5.65 10.99 -9.34
N THR A 166 -6.92 10.70 -9.03
CA THR A 166 -7.30 9.50 -8.28
C THR A 166 -6.99 8.23 -9.09
N CYS A 167 -7.31 8.21 -10.38
CA CYS A 167 -7.03 7.08 -11.28
C CYS A 167 -5.52 6.83 -11.39
N ALA A 168 -4.69 7.87 -11.50
CA ALA A 168 -3.24 7.74 -11.56
C ALA A 168 -2.67 7.04 -10.32
N ALA A 169 -3.18 7.31 -9.12
CA ALA A 169 -2.79 6.57 -7.92
C ALA A 169 -3.17 5.08 -8.01
N PHE A 170 -4.36 4.76 -8.53
CA PHE A 170 -4.80 3.37 -8.73
C PHE A 170 -4.03 2.64 -9.84
N TYR A 171 -3.62 3.32 -10.91
CA TYR A 171 -2.74 2.74 -11.93
C TYR A 171 -1.41 2.30 -11.33
N ARG A 172 -0.87 3.04 -10.36
CA ARG A 172 0.33 2.58 -9.62
C ARG A 172 0.09 1.32 -8.80
N LEU A 173 -1.10 1.15 -8.22
CA LEU A 173 -1.47 -0.11 -7.55
C LEU A 173 -1.63 -1.26 -8.56
N ALA A 174 -2.17 -0.97 -9.75
CA ALA A 174 -2.27 -1.93 -10.84
C ALA A 174 -0.88 -2.38 -11.33
N ASP A 175 0.08 -1.46 -11.49
CA ASP A 175 1.48 -1.81 -11.84
C ASP A 175 2.09 -2.77 -10.79
N ILE A 176 1.83 -2.53 -9.50
CA ILE A 176 2.30 -3.42 -8.42
C ILE A 176 1.62 -4.79 -8.53
N LEU A 177 0.32 -4.81 -8.79
CA LEU A 177 -0.45 -6.03 -8.94
C LEU A 177 0.06 -6.87 -10.11
N GLU A 178 0.35 -6.26 -11.27
CA GLU A 178 0.93 -6.95 -12.41
C GLU A 178 2.28 -7.57 -12.07
N LEU A 179 3.16 -6.85 -11.36
CA LEU A 179 4.44 -7.40 -10.90
C LEU A 179 4.29 -8.58 -9.94
N LEU A 180 3.21 -8.60 -9.15
CA LEU A 180 2.85 -9.73 -8.29
C LEU A 180 2.28 -10.90 -9.10
N GLU A 181 1.42 -10.65 -10.08
CA GLU A 181 0.69 -11.68 -10.84
C GLU A 181 1.52 -12.33 -11.96
N VAL A 182 2.32 -11.57 -12.70
CA VAL A 182 3.17 -12.06 -13.82
C VAL A 182 4.09 -13.21 -13.37
N LYS A 183 4.35 -13.33 -12.07
CA LYS A 183 5.15 -14.43 -11.51
C LYS A 183 4.37 -15.42 -10.65
N ASN A 184 3.06 -15.28 -10.46
CA ASN A 184 2.23 -16.31 -9.80
C ASN A 184 1.41 -17.18 -10.75
N GLY A 185 1.52 -16.94 -12.06
CA GLY A 185 0.97 -17.80 -13.11
C GLY A 185 -0.46 -17.43 -13.47
N ARG A 186 -0.60 -16.68 -14.57
CA ARG A 186 -1.48 -17.15 -15.64
C ARG A 186 -0.68 -18.10 -16.51
#